data_AF-A0A838QR15-F1
#
_entry.id   AF-A0A838QR15-F1
#
_cell.length_a   1.000
_cell.length_b   1.000
_cell.length_c   1.000
_cell.angle_alpha   90.00
_cell.angle_beta   90.00
_cell.angle_gamma   90.00
#
_symmetry.space_group_name_H-M   'P 1'
#
loop_
_entity.id
_entity.type
_entity.pdbx_description
1 polymer ?
#
loop_
_entity_poly.entity_id
_entity_poly.type
_entity_poly.pdbx_seq_one_letter_code
_entity_poly.pdbx_strand_id
1 'polypeptide(L)'
;MVSFNHSHRYREIDPKLAWALENREQFPVDLNRAPREMLLRIPGLGDRAVDRLVRLRRLQPIRVAEVRKLRVNWHQVRYFVATSDHCPRQTVPERRP
;
A
#
# COMPACT_ATOMS: atom_id res chain seq x y z
N MET A 1 23.03 3.54 -19.52
CA MET A 1 21.65 3.14 -19.19
C MET A 1 21.59 2.93 -17.69
N VAL A 2 20.65 3.59 -17.01
CA VAL A 2 20.62 3.65 -15.54
C VAL A 2 20.31 2.26 -14.98
N SER A 3 21.32 1.64 -14.38
CA SER A 3 21.22 0.38 -13.66
C SER A 3 20.24 0.53 -12.50
N PHE A 4 19.07 -0.10 -12.61
CA PHE A 4 18.15 -0.23 -11.48
C PHE A 4 18.77 -1.24 -10.52
N ASN A 5 19.40 -0.70 -9.47
CA ASN A 5 20.07 -1.44 -8.42
C ASN A 5 19.07 -2.39 -7.73
N HIS A 6 19.10 -3.67 -8.11
CA HIS A 6 18.37 -4.75 -7.47
C HIS A 6 19.18 -5.15 -6.24
N SER A 7 19.06 -4.41 -5.14
CA SER A 7 19.81 -4.73 -3.92
C SER A 7 19.09 -4.33 -2.65
N HIS A 8 18.65 -5.39 -1.95
CA HIS A 8 18.71 -5.63 -0.51
C HIS A 8 17.36 -5.96 0.16
N ARG A 9 17.24 -7.24 0.52
CA ARG A 9 16.74 -7.72 1.82
C ARG A 9 15.22 -7.70 2.05
N TYR A 10 14.58 -8.83 1.75
CA TYR A 10 13.52 -9.44 2.59
C TYR A 10 14.06 -9.87 3.99
N ARG A 11 14.99 -9.11 4.57
CA ARG A 11 15.75 -9.51 5.75
C ARG A 11 15.19 -8.70 6.91
N GLU A 12 14.59 -9.40 7.85
CA GLU A 12 13.79 -8.88 8.97
C GLU A 12 12.39 -8.47 8.49
N ILE A 13 11.36 -9.07 9.07
CA ILE A 13 9.97 -8.79 8.70
C ILE A 13 9.78 -7.28 8.82
N ASP A 14 9.55 -6.59 7.70
CA ASP A 14 9.32 -5.14 7.69
C ASP A 14 8.30 -4.84 8.80
N PRO A 15 8.58 -3.91 9.74
CA PRO A 15 7.74 -3.73 10.91
C PRO A 15 6.29 -3.36 10.55
N LYS A 16 6.06 -2.78 9.36
CA LYS A 16 4.71 -2.54 8.85
C LYS A 16 4.08 -3.81 8.30
N LEU A 17 4.86 -4.71 7.68
CA LEU A 17 4.39 -6.02 7.26
C LEU A 17 4.02 -6.90 8.46
N ALA A 18 4.83 -6.91 9.53
CA ALA A 18 4.51 -7.60 10.77
C ALA A 18 3.18 -7.10 11.36
N TRP A 19 3.06 -5.77 11.51
CA TRP A 19 1.83 -5.14 11.96
C TRP A 19 0.64 -5.47 11.05
N ALA A 20 0.82 -5.45 9.73
CA ALA A 20 -0.25 -5.73 8.79
C ALA A 20 -0.72 -7.19 8.81
N LEU A 21 0.17 -8.13 9.14
CA LEU A 21 -0.16 -9.54 9.37
C LEU A 21 -0.87 -9.75 10.72
N GLU A 22 -0.60 -8.93 11.72
CA GLU A 22 -1.27 -8.99 13.02
C GLU A 22 -2.64 -8.29 13.01
N ASN A 23 -2.83 -7.29 12.14
CA ASN A 23 -4.03 -6.45 12.06
C ASN A 23 -4.80 -6.67 10.74
N ARG A 24 -4.99 -7.94 10.35
CA ARG A 24 -5.60 -8.32 9.06
C ARG A 24 -7.01 -7.79 8.90
N GLU A 25 -7.76 -7.68 9.99
CA GLU A 25 -9.11 -7.14 10.07
C GLU A 25 -9.21 -5.68 9.65
N GLN A 26 -8.10 -4.94 9.67
CA GLN A 26 -8.06 -3.56 9.21
C GLN A 26 -7.86 -3.43 7.69
N PHE A 27 -7.66 -4.56 6.99
CA PHE A 27 -7.47 -4.59 5.55
C PHE A 27 -8.70 -5.18 4.85
N PRO A 28 -9.07 -4.67 3.67
CA PRO A 28 -8.38 -3.62 2.92
C PRO A 28 -8.65 -2.20 3.43
N VAL A 29 -7.61 -1.37 3.34
CA VAL A 29 -7.71 0.06 3.66
C VAL A 29 -8.22 0.82 2.44
N ASP A 30 -9.40 1.45 2.55
CA ASP A 30 -9.94 2.31 1.50
C ASP A 30 -9.14 3.61 1.38
N LEU A 31 -8.42 3.80 0.26
CA LEU A 31 -7.58 4.98 0.02
C LEU A 31 -8.39 6.29 -0.01
N ASN A 32 -9.67 6.23 -0.39
CA ASN A 32 -10.55 7.39 -0.46
C ASN A 32 -11.04 7.84 0.92
N ARG A 33 -11.09 6.93 1.91
CA ARG A 33 -11.72 7.20 3.22
C ARG A 33 -10.76 7.14 4.40
N ALA A 34 -9.76 6.26 4.37
CA ALA A 34 -8.93 5.97 5.51
C ALA A 34 -8.12 7.19 6.01
N PRO A 35 -7.86 7.31 7.32
CA PRO A 35 -7.04 8.40 7.84
C PRO A 35 -5.59 8.29 7.38
N ARG A 36 -4.86 9.42 7.38
CA ARG A 36 -3.47 9.49 6.90
C ARG A 36 -2.56 8.55 7.68
N GLU A 37 -2.76 8.45 9.00
CA GLU A 37 -1.97 7.59 9.87
C GLU A 37 -2.10 6.11 9.47
N MET A 38 -3.30 5.69 9.07
CA MET A 38 -3.53 4.33 8.59
C MET A 38 -2.80 4.07 7.27
N LEU A 39 -2.79 5.05 6.37
CA LEU A 39 -2.07 4.92 5.10
C LEU A 39 -0.56 4.75 5.30
N LEU A 40 0.02 5.41 6.30
CA LEU A 40 1.44 5.26 6.64
C LEU A 40 1.82 3.86 7.16
N ARG A 41 0.84 3.06 7.62
CA ARG A 41 1.03 1.69 8.07
C ARG A 41 1.00 0.66 6.94
N ILE A 42 0.62 1.06 5.72
CA ILE A 42 0.57 0.15 4.57
C ILE A 42 1.99 -0.18 4.08
N PRO A 43 2.38 -1.47 4.01
CA PRO A 43 3.66 -1.88 3.43
C PRO A 43 3.78 -1.47 1.97
N GLY A 44 4.94 -0.93 1.58
CA GLY A 44 5.19 -0.47 0.20
C GLY A 44 4.58 0.90 -0.14
N LEU A 45 3.93 1.59 0.81
CA LEU A 45 3.43 2.95 0.66
C LEU A 45 4.32 3.95 1.43
N GLY A 46 5.00 4.83 0.68
CA GLY A 46 5.88 5.86 1.25
C GLY A 46 5.11 7.11 1.71
N ASP A 47 5.70 7.85 2.65
CA ASP A 47 5.21 9.14 3.17
C ASP A 47 4.78 10.13 2.07
N ARG A 48 5.63 10.34 1.06
CA ARG A 48 5.37 11.24 -0.07
C ARG A 48 4.23 10.75 -0.98
N ALA A 49 4.00 9.45 -1.03
CA ALA A 49 2.88 8.87 -1.76
C ALA A 49 1.58 9.04 -0.96
N VAL A 50 1.64 8.82 0.36
CA VAL A 50 0.51 9.08 1.27
C VAL A 50 0.07 10.54 1.19
N ASP A 51 0.99 11.50 1.29
CA ASP A 51 0.65 12.92 1.23
C ASP A 51 -0.03 13.29 -0.11
N ARG A 52 0.43 12.67 -1.20
CA ARG A 52 -0.19 12.85 -2.51
C ARG A 52 -1.58 12.21 -2.59
N LEU A 53 -1.78 11.01 -2.06
CA LEU A 53 -3.09 10.36 -2.03
C LEU A 53 -4.11 11.16 -1.20
N VAL A 54 -3.71 11.64 -0.03
CA VAL A 54 -4.59 12.45 0.85
C VAL A 54 -5.02 13.75 0.17
N ARG A 55 -4.14 14.38 -0.62
CA ARG A 55 -4.50 15.53 -1.44
C ARG A 55 -5.39 15.12 -2.63
N LEU A 56 -5.02 14.06 -3.34
CA LEU A 56 -5.70 13.63 -4.56
C LEU A 56 -7.15 13.22 -4.32
N ARG A 57 -7.45 12.49 -3.24
CA ARG A 57 -8.82 12.05 -2.92
C ARG A 57 -9.80 13.19 -2.65
N ARG A 58 -9.30 14.39 -2.32
CA ARG A 58 -10.13 15.60 -2.18
C ARG A 58 -10.54 16.16 -3.53
N LEU A 59 -9.78 15.85 -4.58
CA LEU A 59 -9.98 16.36 -5.93
C LEU A 59 -10.73 15.34 -6.80
N GLN A 60 -10.41 14.05 -6.65
CA GLN A 60 -11.01 12.97 -7.45
C GLN A 60 -10.94 11.62 -6.73
N PRO A 61 -11.84 10.67 -7.05
CA PRO A 61 -11.74 9.31 -6.54
C PRO A 61 -10.41 8.65 -6.95
N ILE A 62 -9.71 8.07 -5.98
CA ILE A 62 -8.48 7.34 -6.21
C ILE A 62 -8.81 6.02 -6.90
N ARG A 63 -8.15 5.80 -8.03
CA ARG A 63 -8.16 4.57 -8.82
C ARG A 63 -6.77 3.93 -8.87
N VAL A 64 -6.67 2.68 -9.28
CA VAL A 64 -5.38 1.96 -9.45
C VAL A 64 -4.42 2.75 -10.33
N ALA A 65 -4.92 3.37 -11.41
CA ALA A 65 -4.13 4.19 -12.32
C ALA A 65 -3.40 5.33 -11.58
N GLU A 66 -4.08 5.99 -10.64
CA GLU A 66 -3.51 7.09 -9.87
C GLU A 66 -2.46 6.61 -8.88
N VAL A 67 -2.71 5.47 -8.23
CA VAL A 67 -1.73 4.84 -7.34
C VAL A 67 -0.46 4.48 -8.10
N ARG A 68 -0.58 3.91 -9.31
CA ARG A 68 0.58 3.53 -10.14
C ARG A 68 1.41 4.74 -10.60
N LYS A 69 0.80 5.91 -10.81
CA LYS A 69 1.51 7.17 -11.13
C LYS A 69 2.44 7.63 -10.00
N LEU A 70 2.18 7.22 -8.75
CA LEU A 70 2.97 7.60 -7.58
C LEU A 70 4.28 6.80 -7.41
N ARG A 71 4.61 5.90 -8.35
CA ARG A 71 5.81 5.04 -8.30
C ARG A 71 5.92 4.19 -7.02
N VAL A 72 4.78 3.83 -6.44
CA VAL A 72 4.70 2.92 -5.29
C VAL A 72 4.88 1.47 -5.77
N ASN A 73 5.29 0.57 -4.87
CA ASN A 73 5.36 -0.85 -5.18
C ASN A 73 3.95 -1.46 -5.23
N TRP A 74 3.26 -1.26 -6.36
CA TRP A 74 1.89 -1.72 -6.55
C TRP A 74 1.73 -3.23 -6.34
N HIS A 75 2.74 -4.03 -6.71
CA HIS A 75 2.70 -5.49 -6.54
C HIS A 75 2.55 -5.90 -5.07
N GLN A 76 3.06 -5.11 -4.14
CA GLN A 76 2.89 -5.29 -2.70
C GLN A 76 1.65 -4.57 -2.17
N VAL A 77 1.49 -3.29 -2.51
CA VAL A 77 0.41 -2.42 -1.97
C VAL A 77 -0.99 -2.95 -2.30
N ARG A 78 -1.18 -3.57 -3.48
CA ARG A 78 -2.49 -4.06 -3.94
C ARG A 78 -3.20 -5.02 -2.98
N TYR A 79 -2.46 -5.72 -2.12
CA TYR A 79 -3.02 -6.67 -1.14
C TYR A 79 -3.60 -5.98 0.10
N PHE A 80 -3.24 -4.72 0.34
CA PHE A 80 -3.60 -3.97 1.55
C PHE A 80 -4.60 -2.85 1.29
N VAL A 81 -4.88 -2.49 0.04
CA VAL A 81 -5.64 -1.27 -0.27
C VAL A 81 -6.83 -1.53 -1.16
N ALA A 82 -7.91 -0.79 -0.91
CA ALA A 82 -9.04 -0.65 -1.82
C ALA A 82 -9.03 0.73 -2.49
N THR A 83 -9.36 0.77 -3.78
CA THR A 83 -9.59 1.96 -4.59
C THR A 83 -10.98 1.87 -5.22
N SER A 84 -11.44 2.92 -5.91
CA SER A 84 -12.76 2.91 -6.54
C SER A 84 -12.96 1.79 -7.58
N ASP A 85 -11.87 1.26 -8.13
CA ASP A 85 -11.83 0.25 -9.19
C ASP A 85 -11.05 -1.02 -8.79
N HIS A 86 -10.61 -1.13 -7.54
CA HIS A 86 -9.89 -2.30 -7.03
C HIS A 86 -10.27 -2.59 -5.59
N CYS A 87 -10.72 -3.81 -5.34
CA CYS A 87 -10.88 -4.35 -4.00
C CYS A 87 -10.14 -5.69 -3.95
N PRO A 88 -9.14 -5.86 -3.08
CA PRO A 88 -8.41 -7.11 -3.00
C PRO A 88 -9.35 -8.19 -2.46
N ARG A 89 -9.69 -9.13 -3.34
CA ARG A 89 -10.52 -10.30 -3.00
C ARG A 89 -9.77 -11.32 -2.14
N GLN A 90 -8.44 -11.20 -2.05
CA GLN A 90 -7.58 -12.06 -1.25
C GLN A 90 -7.05 -11.28 -0.05
N THR A 91 -7.29 -11.83 1.14
CA THR A 91 -6.73 -11.41 2.43
C THR A 91 -5.20 -11.39 2.38
N VAL A 92 -4.60 -10.53 3.22
CA VAL A 92 -3.14 -10.39 3.38
C VAL A 92 -2.46 -11.76 3.31
N PRO A 93 -1.43 -11.96 2.44
CA PRO A 93 -0.83 -13.27 2.23
C PRO A 93 -0.51 -13.95 3.55
N GLU A 94 -1.03 -15.17 3.71
CA GLU A 94 -0.82 -15.98 4.91
C GLU A 94 0.67 -16.18 5.15
N ARG A 95 1.11 -16.14 6.41
CA ARG A 95 2.43 -16.64 6.78
C ARG A 95 2.43 -18.11 6.34
N ARG A 96 3.15 -18.47 5.27
CA ARG A 96 3.54 -19.87 5.12
C ARG A 96 4.53 -20.19 6.24
N PRO A 97 4.34 -21.33 6.94
CA PRO A 97 5.29 -21.79 7.95
C PRO A 97 6.69 -22.00 7.35
#